data_AF-A0A1D1YLZ8-F1
#
_entry.id   AF-A0A1D1YLZ8-F1
#
_cell.length_a   1.000
_cell.length_b   1.000
_cell.length_c   1.000
_cell.angle_alpha   90.00
_cell.angle_beta   90.00
_cell.angle_gamma   90.00
#
_symmetry.space_group_name_H-M   'P 1'
#
loop_
_entity.id
_entity.type
_entity.pdbx_description
1 polymer ?
#
loop_
_entity_poly.entity_id
_entity_poly.type
_entity_poly.pdbx_seq_one_letter_code
_entity_poly.pdbx_strand_id
1 'polypeptide(L)'
;PATPAPPAPPQLLQPDKMAVSKVTLACVVLAALVGVSLAGHGSSYIHVVHDDHGYAAPAPAYHEEYHHEPSPYSYKYGVHDAHTGDVKSASESSHGGVVKGEYSLL
;
A
#
# COMPACT_ATOMS: atom_id res chain seq x y z
N PRO A 1 56.24 -47.92 -15.43
CA PRO A 1 55.31 -47.48 -14.37
C PRO A 1 54.69 -46.11 -14.70
N ALA A 2 53.42 -46.08 -15.10
CA ALA A 2 52.69 -44.85 -15.35
C ALA A 2 52.23 -44.23 -14.02
N THR A 3 52.60 -42.99 -13.77
CA THR A 3 52.15 -42.21 -12.61
C THR A 3 50.64 -41.94 -12.73
N PRO A 4 49.81 -42.25 -11.71
CA PRO A 4 48.38 -41.95 -11.78
C PRO A 4 48.17 -40.44 -11.79
N ALA A 5 47.26 -39.97 -12.65
CA ALA A 5 46.87 -38.57 -12.73
C ALA A 5 46.27 -38.08 -11.38
N PRO A 6 46.49 -36.81 -11.00
CA PRO A 6 45.95 -36.27 -9.76
C PRO A 6 44.40 -36.24 -9.79
N PRO A 7 43.73 -36.48 -8.65
CA PRO A 7 42.27 -36.45 -8.59
C PRO A 7 41.74 -35.04 -8.88
N ALA A 8 40.65 -34.97 -9.63
CA ALA A 8 40.00 -33.71 -9.99
C ALA A 8 39.59 -32.91 -8.73
N PRO A 9 39.74 -31.57 -8.74
CA PRO A 9 39.34 -30.74 -7.60
C PRO A 9 37.82 -30.83 -7.37
N PRO A 10 37.35 -30.74 -6.11
CA PRO A 10 35.93 -30.75 -5.80
C PRO A 10 35.24 -29.58 -6.50
N GLN A 11 34.24 -29.89 -7.34
CA GLN A 11 33.39 -28.89 -7.97
C GLN A 11 32.56 -28.22 -6.87
N LEU A 12 32.94 -27.02 -6.47
CA LEU A 12 32.15 -26.19 -5.56
C LEU A 12 30.80 -25.93 -6.26
N LEU A 13 29.70 -26.43 -5.69
CA LEU A 13 28.35 -26.23 -6.21
C LEU A 13 28.10 -24.73 -6.40
N GLN A 14 28.17 -24.27 -7.65
CA GLN A 14 27.95 -22.88 -7.96
C GLN A 14 26.48 -22.59 -7.69
N PRO A 15 26.12 -21.65 -6.79
CA PRO A 15 24.72 -21.35 -6.52
C PRO A 15 24.05 -20.95 -7.83
N ASP A 16 22.86 -21.51 -8.08
CA ASP A 16 22.11 -21.24 -9.30
C ASP A 16 21.97 -19.73 -9.48
N LYS A 17 22.59 -19.20 -10.54
CA LYS A 17 22.62 -17.76 -10.84
C LYS A 17 21.20 -17.18 -10.90
N MET A 18 20.23 -18.01 -11.28
CA MET A 18 18.81 -17.69 -11.31
C MET A 18 18.16 -17.63 -9.92
N ALA A 19 18.61 -18.42 -8.94
CA ALA A 19 18.12 -18.37 -7.56
C ALA A 19 18.65 -17.14 -6.83
N VAL A 20 19.93 -16.81 -7.00
CA VAL A 20 20.55 -15.61 -6.42
C VAL A 20 19.89 -14.35 -6.99
N SER A 21 19.67 -14.28 -8.32
CA SER A 21 19.01 -13.14 -8.97
C SER A 21 17.59 -12.91 -8.46
N LYS A 22 16.79 -13.98 -8.31
CA LYS A 22 15.42 -13.90 -7.80
C LYS A 22 15.37 -13.45 -6.33
N VAL A 23 16.24 -14.00 -5.48
CA VAL A 23 16.31 -13.62 -4.05
C VAL A 23 16.78 -12.18 -3.89
N THR A 24 17.76 -11.74 -4.68
CA THR A 24 18.25 -10.35 -4.64
C THR A 24 17.18 -9.37 -5.11
N LEU A 25 16.46 -9.69 -6.20
CA LEU A 25 15.34 -8.89 -6.69
C LEU A 25 14.21 -8.82 -5.65
N ALA A 26 13.87 -9.95 -5.02
CA ALA A 26 12.85 -9.99 -3.97
C ALA A 26 13.20 -9.12 -2.75
N CYS A 27 14.46 -9.13 -2.29
CA CYS A 27 14.93 -8.28 -1.19
C CYS A 27 14.88 -6.78 -1.52
N VAL A 28 15.24 -6.40 -2.75
CA VAL A 28 15.17 -4.99 -3.20
C VAL A 28 13.72 -4.51 -3.27
N VAL A 29 12.81 -5.34 -3.80
CA VAL A 29 11.37 -5.02 -3.85
C VAL A 29 10.79 -4.89 -2.44
N LEU A 30 11.12 -5.80 -1.52
CA LEU A 30 10.69 -5.72 -0.12
C LEU A 30 11.18 -4.45 0.59
N ALA A 31 12.45 -4.06 0.40
CA ALA A 31 13.00 -2.85 0.99
C ALA A 31 12.33 -1.57 0.46
N ALA A 32 11.99 -1.54 -0.84
CA ALA A 32 11.28 -0.42 -1.45
C ALA A 32 9.85 -0.27 -0.92
N LEU A 33 9.13 -1.38 -0.68
CA LEU A 33 7.77 -1.36 -0.12
C LEU A 33 7.74 -0.86 1.33
N VAL A 34 8.76 -1.19 2.14
CA VAL A 34 8.85 -0.71 3.53
C VAL A 34 9.11 0.81 3.59
N GLY A 35 9.89 1.36 2.66
CA GLY A 35 10.24 2.79 2.61
C GLY A 35 9.09 3.76 2.34
N VAL A 36 8.01 3.32 1.68
CA VAL A 36 6.84 4.17 1.35
C VAL A 36 5.94 4.43 2.56
N SER A 37 6.09 3.65 3.64
CA SER A 37 5.20 3.70 4.82
C SER A 37 5.39 4.93 5.72
N LEU A 38 6.46 5.72 5.52
CA LEU A 38 6.88 6.74 6.50
C LEU A 38 6.69 8.20 6.05
N ALA A 39 6.12 8.45 4.86
CA ALA A 39 5.93 9.80 4.34
C ALA A 39 4.50 10.01 3.87
N GLY A 40 3.62 10.46 4.75
CA GLY A 40 2.33 11.01 4.33
C GLY A 40 1.17 10.79 5.29
N HIS A 41 1.24 11.37 6.48
CA HIS A 41 0.03 11.70 7.24
C HIS A 41 0.07 13.20 7.58
N GLY A 42 0.13 14.03 6.54
CA GLY A 42 -0.18 15.45 6.64
C GLY A 42 -1.64 15.66 6.24
N SER A 43 -2.56 15.47 7.17
CA SER A 43 -3.98 15.80 6.96
C SER A 43 -4.15 17.32 7.13
N SER A 44 -4.12 18.08 6.04
CA SER A 44 -4.46 19.51 6.06
C SER A 44 -5.95 19.69 5.79
N TYR A 45 -6.72 19.95 6.84
CA TYR A 45 -8.08 20.46 6.69
C TYR A 45 -8.02 21.93 6.24
N ILE A 46 -8.68 22.24 5.13
CA ILE A 46 -8.95 23.61 4.68
C ILE A 46 -9.94 24.23 5.67
N HIS A 47 -9.52 25.21 6.46
CA HIS A 47 -10.45 26.10 7.16
C HIS A 47 -10.88 27.19 6.19
N VAL A 48 -12.10 27.10 5.65
CA VAL A 48 -12.72 28.22 4.92
C VAL A 48 -13.08 29.28 5.96
N VAL A 49 -12.31 30.36 5.99
CA VAL A 49 -12.69 31.57 6.73
C VAL A 49 -13.86 32.18 5.97
N HIS A 50 -15.07 32.12 6.54
CA HIS A 50 -16.19 32.91 6.04
C HIS A 50 -15.99 34.36 6.49
N ASP A 51 -15.83 35.24 5.50
CA ASP A 51 -15.78 36.69 5.69
C ASP A 51 -17.08 37.24 6.29
N ASP A 52 -16.87 38.31 7.05
CA ASP A 52 -17.71 38.98 8.02
C ASP A 52 -19.05 39.51 7.44
N HIS A 53 -20.16 39.03 8.00
CA HIS A 53 -21.47 39.69 7.89
C HIS A 53 -22.01 39.97 9.28
N GLY A 54 -21.70 41.17 9.77
CA GLY A 54 -22.09 41.67 11.08
C GLY A 54 -23.57 41.52 11.41
N TYR A 55 -23.84 40.81 12.51
CA TYR A 55 -25.03 40.95 13.34
C TYR A 55 -24.63 40.76 14.81
N ALA A 56 -25.27 41.54 15.69
CA ALA A 56 -24.96 41.69 17.11
C ALA A 56 -24.73 40.35 17.84
N ALA A 57 -23.68 40.31 18.66
CA ALA A 57 -23.19 39.10 19.32
C ALA A 57 -24.21 38.49 20.31
N PRO A 58 -24.68 37.25 20.09
CA PRO A 58 -25.23 36.44 21.17
C PRO A 58 -24.09 35.93 22.07
N ALA A 59 -24.36 35.79 23.38
CA ALA A 59 -23.42 35.24 24.36
C ALA A 59 -22.76 33.94 23.85
N PRO A 60 -21.49 33.64 24.22
CA PRO A 60 -20.79 32.45 23.72
C PRO A 60 -21.56 31.20 24.17
N ALA A 61 -22.37 30.66 23.27
CA ALA A 61 -22.91 29.33 23.40
C ALA A 61 -21.73 28.38 23.22
N TYR A 62 -21.39 27.67 24.29
CA TYR A 62 -20.44 26.58 24.26
C TYR A 62 -20.99 25.51 23.30
N HIS A 63 -20.56 25.55 22.04
CA HIS A 63 -20.75 24.43 21.15
C HIS A 63 -19.72 23.38 21.55
N GLU A 64 -20.16 22.31 22.21
CA GLU A 64 -19.38 21.09 22.24
C GLU A 64 -19.22 20.64 20.78
N GLU A 65 -18.00 20.73 20.26
CA GLU A 65 -17.64 20.15 18.99
C GLU A 65 -17.60 18.62 19.20
N TYR A 66 -18.74 17.96 18.94
CA TYR A 66 -18.81 16.51 18.94
C TYR A 66 -17.94 15.99 17.79
N HIS A 67 -16.71 15.63 18.09
CA HIS A 67 -15.84 14.89 17.18
C HIS A 67 -16.41 13.48 16.96
N HIS A 68 -17.25 13.32 15.94
CA HIS A 68 -17.66 12.01 15.47
C HIS A 68 -16.56 11.41 14.59
N GLU A 69 -16.04 10.24 14.98
CA GLU A 69 -15.19 9.47 14.10
C GLU A 69 -15.95 9.09 12.82
N PRO A 70 -15.28 9.04 11.65
CA PRO A 70 -15.91 8.59 10.41
C PRO A 70 -16.48 7.19 10.57
N SER A 71 -17.74 7.00 10.16
CA SER A 71 -18.37 5.68 10.18
C SER A 71 -17.64 4.71 9.24
N PRO A 72 -17.39 3.46 9.67
CA PRO A 72 -16.73 2.45 8.83
C PRO A 72 -17.61 2.08 7.63
N TYR A 73 -16.99 1.75 6.50
CA TYR A 73 -17.66 1.24 5.31
C TYR A 73 -16.90 0.08 4.68
N SER A 74 -17.56 -0.63 3.77
CA SER A 74 -16.95 -1.67 2.95
C SER A 74 -17.62 -1.71 1.58
N TYR A 75 -16.81 -1.71 0.53
CA TYR A 75 -17.25 -1.69 -0.85
C TYR A 75 -16.49 -2.73 -1.67
N LYS A 76 -17.17 -3.38 -2.61
CA LYS A 76 -16.59 -4.38 -3.52
C LYS A 76 -17.24 -4.27 -4.89
N TYR A 77 -16.43 -4.36 -5.94
CA TYR A 77 -16.91 -4.45 -7.31
C TYR A 77 -16.07 -5.42 -8.14
N GLY A 78 -16.66 -5.93 -9.21
CA GLY A 78 -15.98 -6.77 -10.19
C GLY A 78 -16.58 -6.58 -11.56
N VAL A 79 -15.74 -6.70 -12.58
CA VAL A 79 -16.13 -6.76 -13.99
C VAL A 79 -15.69 -8.09 -14.54
N HIS A 80 -16.61 -8.77 -15.22
CA HIS A 80 -16.35 -10.02 -15.91
C HIS A 80 -17.01 -9.95 -17.28
N ASP A 81 -16.30 -9.34 -18.23
CA ASP A 81 -16.77 -9.14 -19.59
C ASP A 81 -16.00 -10.06 -20.55
N ALA A 82 -16.68 -11.13 -20.99
CA ALA A 82 -16.10 -12.10 -21.93
C ALA A 82 -15.92 -11.54 -23.34
N HIS A 83 -16.64 -10.48 -23.72
CA HIS A 83 -16.54 -9.91 -25.06
C HIS A 83 -15.29 -9.06 -25.24
N THR A 84 -14.91 -8.32 -24.20
CA THR A 84 -13.67 -7.52 -24.17
C THR A 84 -12.50 -8.27 -23.54
N GLY A 85 -12.76 -9.33 -22.78
CA GLY A 85 -11.77 -10.04 -21.97
C GLY A 85 -11.43 -9.32 -20.66
N ASP A 86 -12.16 -8.28 -20.30
CA ASP A 86 -11.93 -7.50 -19.09
C ASP A 86 -12.42 -8.26 -17.86
N VAL A 87 -11.46 -8.77 -17.08
CA VAL A 87 -11.73 -9.42 -15.80
C VAL A 87 -10.95 -8.74 -14.69
N LYS A 88 -11.66 -7.93 -13.91
CA LYS A 88 -11.08 -7.16 -12.80
C LYS A 88 -11.96 -7.22 -11.57
N SER A 89 -11.33 -6.99 -10.43
CA SER A 89 -12.04 -6.85 -9.16
C SER A 89 -11.33 -5.86 -8.26
N ALA A 90 -12.10 -5.14 -7.44
CA ALA A 90 -11.53 -4.37 -6.35
C ALA A 90 -12.39 -4.45 -5.10
N SER A 91 -11.74 -4.26 -3.95
CA SER A 91 -12.40 -4.16 -2.66
C SER A 91 -11.75 -3.07 -1.82
N GLU A 92 -12.55 -2.32 -1.08
CA GLU A 92 -12.11 -1.28 -0.16
C GLU A 92 -12.90 -1.36 1.15
N SER A 93 -12.26 -1.01 2.25
CA SER A 93 -12.88 -0.89 3.57
C SER A 93 -12.25 0.26 4.35
N SER A 94 -13.06 0.92 5.17
CA SER A 94 -12.60 1.98 6.08
C SER A 94 -12.84 1.61 7.52
N HIS A 95 -11.88 1.96 8.38
CA HIS A 95 -11.99 1.85 9.82
C HIS A 95 -11.29 3.04 10.49
N GLY A 96 -12.06 3.85 11.23
CA GLY A 96 -11.52 4.98 12.00
C GLY A 96 -10.78 6.01 11.14
N GLY A 97 -11.27 6.26 9.92
CA GLY A 97 -10.63 7.18 8.96
C GLY A 97 -9.47 6.57 8.16
N VAL A 98 -9.07 5.32 8.41
CA VAL A 98 -8.07 4.61 7.61
C VAL A 98 -8.75 3.74 6.58
N VAL A 99 -8.41 3.95 5.30
CA VAL A 99 -8.94 3.19 4.17
C VAL A 99 -7.92 2.16 3.70
N LYS A 100 -8.38 0.93 3.44
CA LYS A 100 -7.58 -0.18 2.93
C LYS A 100 -8.32 -0.87 1.79
N GLY A 101 -7.60 -1.21 0.73
CA GLY A 101 -8.20 -1.89 -0.40
C GLY A 101 -7.21 -2.67 -1.24
N GLU A 102 -7.75 -3.51 -2.10
CA GLU A 102 -7.03 -4.41 -3.00
C GLU A 102 -7.65 -4.35 -4.39
N TYR A 103 -6.83 -4.53 -5.42
CA TYR A 103 -7.25 -4.58 -6.82
C TYR A 103 -6.60 -5.78 -7.51
N SER A 104 -7.36 -6.45 -8.37
CA SER A 104 -6.86 -7.57 -9.16
C SER A 104 -7.32 -7.47 -10.60
N LEU A 105 -6.46 -7.93 -11.49
CA LEU A 105 -6.67 -8.03 -12.93
C LEU A 105 -6.20 -9.43 -13.35
N LEU A 106 -7.01 -10.14 -14.13
CA LEU A 106 -6.62 -11.43 -14.72
C LEU A 106 -6.03 -11.26 -16.12
#